data_AF-A0ABD5VMT4-F1
#
_entry.id   AF-A0ABD5VMT4-F1
#
_cell.length_a   1.000
_cell.length_b   1.000
_cell.length_c   1.000
_cell.angle_alpha   90.00
_cell.angle_beta   90.00
_cell.angle_gamma   90.00
#
_symmetry.space_group_name_H-M   'P 1'
#
loop_
_entity.id
_entity.type
_entity.pdbx_description
1 polymer ?
#
loop_
_entity_poly.entity_id
_entity_poly.type
_entity_poly.pdbx_seq_one_letter_code
_entity_poly.pdbx_strand_id
1 'polypeptide(L)'
;MNRGDLARRLDDAFDATTGERRVVARAAGDLADAGRYAADAGVDLTADVVVVNLADAPENYPLVERWNWWMGALEMAYGGYDQFQVRRWREE
;
A
#
# COMPACT_ATOMS: atom_id res chain seq x y z
N MET A 1 -8.39 -8.84 2.39
CA MET A 1 -7.22 -8.71 3.30
C MET A 1 -7.65 -8.14 4.66
N ASN A 2 -7.04 -8.55 5.78
CA ASN A 2 -7.32 -7.97 7.11
C ASN A 2 -6.49 -6.69 7.32
N ARG A 3 -7.16 -5.54 7.43
CA ARG A 3 -6.51 -4.21 7.55
C ARG A 3 -5.76 -4.03 8.88
N GLY A 4 -6.23 -4.65 9.96
CA GLY A 4 -5.54 -4.61 11.26
C GLY A 4 -4.25 -5.41 11.27
N ASP A 5 -4.24 -6.58 10.63
CA ASP A 5 -3.03 -7.37 10.44
C ASP A 5 -2.00 -6.62 9.58
N LEU A 6 -2.45 -6.00 8.48
CA LEU A 6 -1.58 -5.17 7.67
C LEU A 6 -1.00 -3.98 8.47
N ALA A 7 -1.83 -3.23 9.19
CA ALA A 7 -1.35 -2.09 9.99
C ALA A 7 -0.27 -2.49 11.01
N ARG A 8 -0.39 -3.66 11.63
CA ARG A 8 0.63 -4.21 12.54
C ARG A 8 1.93 -4.56 11.79
N ARG A 9 1.84 -5.23 10.63
CA ARG A 9 3.04 -5.54 9.83
C ARG A 9 3.74 -4.30 9.30
N LEU A 10 2.99 -3.25 8.97
CA LEU A 10 3.56 -1.97 8.57
C LEU A 10 4.32 -1.30 9.73
N ASP A 11 3.84 -1.43 10.96
CA ASP A 11 4.54 -0.97 12.18
C ASP A 11 5.84 -1.76 12.41
N ASP A 12 5.79 -3.08 12.22
CA ASP A 12 6.95 -3.96 12.39
C ASP A 12 8.04 -3.71 11.32
N ALA A 13 7.64 -3.33 10.10
CA ALA A 13 8.54 -3.23 8.94
C ALA A 13 9.05 -1.81 8.65
N PHE A 14 8.31 -0.76 9.04
CA PHE A 14 8.62 0.62 8.67
C PHE A 14 8.48 1.55 9.87
N ASP A 15 9.40 2.51 9.99
CA ASP A 15 9.26 3.63 10.92
C ASP A 15 8.20 4.60 10.40
N ALA A 16 6.94 4.29 10.70
CA ALA A 16 5.79 5.00 10.17
C ALA A 16 4.86 5.46 11.30
N THR A 17 4.23 6.61 11.16
CA THR A 17 3.25 7.10 12.13
C THR A 17 1.97 6.25 12.13
N THR A 18 1.19 6.33 13.22
CA THR A 18 -0.12 5.66 13.29
C THR A 18 -1.04 6.11 12.15
N GLY A 19 -1.02 7.39 11.81
CA GLY A 19 -1.78 7.96 10.69
C GLY A 19 -1.43 7.35 9.33
N GLU A 20 -0.14 7.24 9.02
CA GLU A 20 0.34 6.63 7.79
C GLU A 20 -0.06 5.15 7.69
N ARG A 21 0.15 4.38 8.77
CA ARG A 21 -0.22 2.96 8.78
C ARG A 21 -1.72 2.76 8.55
N ARG A 22 -2.56 3.60 9.18
CA ARG A 22 -4.01 3.54 9.01
C ARG A 22 -4.45 3.86 7.58
N VAL A 23 -3.90 4.93 6.99
CA VAL A 23 -4.31 5.34 5.64
C VAL A 23 -3.81 4.35 4.58
N VAL A 24 -2.59 3.82 4.72
CA VAL A 24 -2.06 2.80 3.80
C VAL A 24 -2.81 1.48 3.96
N ALA A 25 -3.08 1.04 5.19
CA ALA A 25 -3.88 -0.17 5.40
C ALA A 25 -5.30 -0.03 4.84
N ARG A 26 -5.88 1.18 4.88
CA ARG A 26 -7.16 1.47 4.23
C ARG A 26 -7.04 1.37 2.72
N ALA A 27 -6.10 2.08 2.11
CA ALA A 27 -5.91 2.11 0.66
C ALA A 27 -5.63 0.72 0.08
N ALA A 28 -4.78 -0.07 0.76
CA ALA A 28 -4.49 -1.45 0.37
C ALA A 28 -5.70 -2.38 0.52
N GLY A 29 -6.54 -2.15 1.53
CA GLY A 29 -7.82 -2.83 1.66
C GLY A 29 -8.75 -2.49 0.50
N ASP A 30 -8.89 -1.22 0.15
CA ASP A 30 -9.74 -0.76 -0.96
C ASP A 30 -9.24 -1.32 -2.31
N LEU A 31 -7.92 -1.43 -2.53
CA LEU A 31 -7.33 -2.09 -3.70
C LEU A 31 -7.61 -3.61 -3.71
N ALA A 32 -7.50 -4.29 -2.57
CA ALA A 32 -7.81 -5.71 -2.47
C ALA A 32 -9.30 -5.97 -2.74
N ASP A 33 -10.19 -5.13 -2.21
CA ASP A 33 -11.64 -5.23 -2.39
C ASP A 33 -12.05 -4.97 -3.86
N ALA A 34 -11.29 -4.16 -4.59
CA ALA A 34 -11.49 -3.94 -6.02
C ALA A 34 -11.09 -5.16 -6.89
N GLY A 35 -10.31 -6.10 -6.35
CA GLY A 35 -9.84 -7.29 -7.08
C GLY A 35 -8.88 -7.00 -8.25
N ARG A 36 -8.55 -5.73 -8.50
CA ARG A 36 -7.78 -5.30 -9.67
C ARG A 36 -6.36 -5.86 -9.66
N TYR A 37 -5.67 -5.82 -8.51
CA TYR A 37 -4.34 -6.39 -8.39
C TYR A 37 -4.31 -7.88 -8.73
N ALA A 38 -5.29 -8.66 -8.28
CA ALA A 38 -5.36 -10.09 -8.58
C ALA A 38 -5.63 -10.35 -10.07
N ALA A 39 -6.44 -9.51 -10.72
CA ALA A 39 -6.71 -9.61 -12.15
C ALA A 39 -5.47 -9.30 -13.00
N ASP A 40 -4.66 -8.32 -12.61
CA ASP A 40 -3.49 -7.88 -13.39
C ASP A 40 -2.23 -8.70 -13.08
N ALA A 41 -1.96 -8.98 -11.79
CA ALA A 41 -0.75 -9.67 -11.34
C ALA A 41 -0.91 -11.19 -11.17
N GLY A 42 -2.14 -11.71 -11.28
CA GLY A 42 -2.43 -13.15 -11.18
C GLY A 42 -2.30 -13.74 -9.77
N VAL A 43 -2.15 -12.90 -8.74
CA VAL A 43 -2.01 -13.32 -7.33
C VAL A 43 -2.80 -12.40 -6.40
N ASP A 44 -3.33 -12.94 -5.31
CA ASP A 44 -4.09 -12.15 -4.35
C ASP A 44 -3.23 -11.10 -3.63
N LEU A 45 -3.83 -9.93 -3.37
CA LEU A 45 -3.20 -8.89 -2.58
C LEU A 45 -3.27 -9.24 -1.08
N THR A 46 -2.18 -9.80 -0.56
CA THR A 46 -2.01 -10.11 0.88
C THR A 46 -1.20 -9.05 1.60
N ALA A 47 -1.24 -9.07 2.93
CA ALA A 47 -0.46 -8.12 3.74
C ALA A 47 1.06 -8.30 3.52
N ASP A 48 1.52 -9.53 3.32
CA ASP A 48 2.91 -9.82 2.97
C ASP A 48 3.30 -9.25 1.61
N VAL A 49 2.44 -9.41 0.60
CA VAL A 49 2.66 -8.83 -0.74
C VAL A 49 2.79 -7.31 -0.65
N VAL A 50 1.93 -6.65 0.13
CA VAL A 50 2.04 -5.21 0.36
C VAL A 50 3.39 -4.85 0.97
N VAL A 51 3.77 -5.47 2.10
CA VAL A 51 5.04 -5.14 2.79
C VAL A 51 6.24 -5.35 1.88
N VAL A 52 6.29 -6.46 1.13
CA VAL A 52 7.38 -6.75 0.18
C VAL A 52 7.48 -5.67 -0.90
N ASN A 53 6.37 -5.30 -1.55
CA ASN A 53 6.41 -4.28 -2.60
C ASN A 53 6.76 -2.89 -2.05
N LEU A 54 6.37 -2.57 -0.81
CA LEU A 54 6.73 -1.30 -0.16
C LEU A 54 8.21 -1.22 0.23
N ALA A 55 8.85 -2.37 0.49
CA ALA A 55 10.27 -2.44 0.81
C ALA A 55 11.16 -2.13 -0.40
N ASP A 56 10.68 -2.35 -1.63
CA ASP A 56 11.40 -2.04 -2.87
C ASP A 56 11.50 -0.53 -3.17
N ALA A 57 10.66 0.28 -2.53
CA ALA A 57 10.71 1.74 -2.64
C ALA A 57 11.98 2.32 -1.95
N PRO A 58 12.46 3.50 -2.38
CA PRO A 58 13.64 4.16 -1.79
C PRO A 58 13.62 4.22 -0.26
N GLU A 59 14.76 3.95 0.37
CA GLU A 59 14.86 3.79 1.83
C GLU A 59 14.39 5.02 2.62
N ASN A 60 14.64 6.21 2.07
CA ASN A 60 14.31 7.50 2.67
C ASN A 60 12.84 7.91 2.51
N TYR A 61 12.01 7.10 1.82
CA TYR A 61 10.61 7.43 1.63
C TYR A 61 9.79 7.08 2.88
N PRO A 62 8.99 8.03 3.41
CA PRO A 62 7.97 7.72 4.40
C PRO A 62 6.95 6.72 3.84
N LEU A 63 6.20 6.08 4.72
CA LEU A 63 5.37 4.93 4.35
C LEU A 63 4.33 5.28 3.26
N VAL A 64 3.74 6.47 3.32
CA VAL A 64 2.79 6.91 2.28
C VAL A 64 3.48 7.15 0.93
N GLU A 65 4.71 7.65 0.91
CA GLU A 65 5.46 7.82 -0.33
C GLU A 65 5.84 6.46 -0.94
N ARG A 66 6.21 5.46 -0.14
CA ARG A 66 6.42 4.09 -0.61
C ARG A 66 5.16 3.51 -1.26
N TRP A 67 3.99 3.75 -0.64
CA TRP A 67 2.70 3.33 -1.20
C TRP A 67 2.43 4.00 -2.55
N ASN A 68 2.56 5.32 -2.62
CA ASN A 68 2.31 6.05 -3.87
C ASN A 68 3.33 5.72 -4.95
N TRP A 69 4.58 5.45 -4.59
CA TRP A 69 5.61 4.97 -5.51
C TRP A 69 5.20 3.64 -6.15
N TRP A 70 4.72 2.69 -5.33
CA TRP A 70 4.24 1.41 -5.85
C TRP A 70 2.98 1.55 -6.70
N MET A 71 2.01 2.39 -6.29
CA MET A 71 0.83 2.69 -7.11
C MET A 71 1.21 3.31 -8.46
N GLY A 72 2.24 4.17 -8.49
CA GLY A 72 2.78 4.72 -9.73
C GLY A 72 3.41 3.65 -10.63
N ALA A 73 4.11 2.67 -10.04
CA ALA A 73 4.63 1.53 -10.80
C ALA A 73 3.50 0.68 -11.42
N LEU A 74 2.44 0.41 -10.67
CA LEU A 74 1.27 -0.31 -11.18
C LEU A 74 0.48 0.49 -12.22
N GLU A 75 0.37 1.81 -12.06
CA GLU A 75 -0.22 2.70 -13.08
C GLU A 75 0.56 2.61 -14.39
N MET A 76 1.89 2.69 -14.34
CA MET A 76 2.73 2.55 -15.53
C MET A 76 2.62 1.18 -16.21
N ALA A 77 2.40 0.11 -15.43
CA ALA A 77 2.33 -1.26 -15.95
C ALA A 77 0.95 -1.62 -16.52
N TYR A 78 -0.13 -1.24 -15.81
CA TYR A 78 -1.48 -1.76 -16.06
C TYR A 78 -2.54 -0.66 -16.18
N GLY A 79 -2.29 0.53 -15.61
CA GLY A 79 -3.22 1.64 -15.58
C GLY A 79 -4.37 1.50 -14.57
N GLY A 80 -4.97 2.63 -14.18
CA GLY A 80 -6.13 2.67 -13.28
C GLY A 80 -5.80 2.44 -11.80
N TYR A 81 -4.55 2.65 -11.40
CA TYR A 81 -4.05 2.61 -10.03
C TYR A 81 -3.92 3.98 -9.37
N ASP A 82 -3.93 5.08 -10.16
CA ASP A 82 -3.91 6.45 -9.63
C ASP A 82 -4.99 6.76 -8.59
N GLN A 83 -6.15 6.11 -8.69
CA GLN A 83 -7.26 6.28 -7.74
C GLN A 83 -6.98 5.72 -6.34
N PHE A 84 -6.00 4.81 -6.20
CA PHE A 84 -5.60 4.23 -4.92
C PHE A 84 -4.45 4.97 -4.25
N GLN A 85 -3.92 6.02 -4.88
CA GLN A 85 -2.91 6.87 -4.26
C GLN A 85 -3.47 7.63 -3.06
N VAL A 86 -2.65 7.73 -2.02
CA VAL A 86 -2.96 8.51 -0.82
C VAL A 86 -2.47 9.93 -1.03
N ARG A 87 -3.41 10.87 -1.17
CA ARG A 87 -3.09 12.30 -1.36
C ARG A 87 -3.13 13.12 -0.06
N ARG A 88 -3.84 12.62 0.95
CA ARG A 88 -4.00 13.29 2.24
C ARG A 88 -4.36 12.29 3.32
N TRP A 89 -3.78 12.47 4.50
CA TRP A 89 -4.10 11.74 5.72
C TRP A 89 -3.93 12.64 6.93
N ARG A 90 -4.31 12.14 8.10
CA ARG A 90 -3.94 12.75 9.38
C ARG A 90 -2.82 11.91 9.97
N GLU A 91 -1.80 12.56 10.51
CA GLU A 91 -0.65 11.89 11.13
C GLU A 91 -1.02 11.24 12.48
N GLU A 92 -2.08 11.71 13.15
CA GLU A 92 -2.60 11.23 14.45
C GLU A 92 -4.09 10.81 14.42
#